data_AF-A0A1L7D5E8-F1
#
_entry.id   AF-A0A1L7D5E8-F1
#
_cell.length_a   1.000
_cell.length_b   1.000
_cell.length_c   1.000
_cell.angle_alpha   90.00
_cell.angle_beta   90.00
_cell.angle_gamma   90.00
#
_symmetry.space_group_name_H-M   'P 1'
#
loop_
_entity.id
_entity.type
_entity.pdbx_description
1 polymer ?
#
loop_
_entity_poly.entity_id
_entity_poly.type
_entity_poly.pdbx_seq_one_letter_code
_entity_poly.pdbx_strand_id
1 'polypeptide(L)'
;MAHDHSALSELFSKVKEDPDYAKDIIRLTLQATFQDLINEESKEFIGAGTYERSEGRTNSRNGTRPRTLKTKGGDLELAIPKMRKGSFFPSLLEPRKLIDKLSSDV
;
A
#
# COMPACT_ATOMS: atom_id res chain seq x y z
N MET A 1 -28.86 16.61 -25.29
CA MET A 1 -28.00 15.42 -25.36
C MET A 1 -26.84 15.67 -24.41
N ALA A 2 -26.88 15.12 -23.21
CA ALA A 2 -25.73 15.17 -22.32
C ALA A 2 -24.70 14.22 -22.91
N HIS A 3 -23.58 14.76 -23.37
CA HIS A 3 -22.46 13.90 -23.71
C HIS A 3 -21.95 13.33 -22.38
N ASP A 4 -22.27 12.06 -22.11
CA ASP A 4 -21.64 11.25 -21.06
C ASP A 4 -20.17 10.98 -21.42
N HIS A 5 -19.38 12.05 -21.60
CA HIS A 5 -17.92 11.97 -21.59
C HIS A 5 -17.50 11.99 -20.12
N SER A 6 -17.81 10.90 -19.42
CA SER A 6 -17.36 10.69 -18.06
C SER A 6 -15.84 10.50 -18.07
N ALA A 7 -15.11 11.20 -17.21
CA ALA A 7 -13.67 11.03 -17.07
C ALA A 7 -13.26 9.56 -16.86
N LEU A 8 -14.12 8.75 -16.23
CA LEU A 8 -13.90 7.30 -16.08
C LEU A 8 -14.01 6.54 -17.40
N SER A 9 -14.93 6.93 -18.29
CA SER A 9 -15.07 6.29 -19.60
C SER A 9 -13.86 6.54 -20.50
N GLU A 10 -13.32 7.77 -20.46
CA GLU A 10 -12.09 8.12 -21.17
C GLU A 10 -10.85 7.43 -20.59
N LEU A 11 -10.81 7.27 -19.26
CA LEU A 11 -9.74 6.53 -18.60
C LEU A 11 -9.81 5.04 -18.96
N PHE A 12 -11.02 4.47 -18.97
CA PHE A 12 -11.26 3.08 -19.36
C PHE A 12 -10.88 2.82 -20.84
N SER A 13 -11.19 3.74 -21.75
CA SER A 13 -10.77 3.60 -23.16
C SER A 13 -9.25 3.61 -23.29
N LYS A 14 -8.56 4.51 -22.60
CA LYS A 14 -7.08 4.54 -22.57
C LYS A 14 -6.47 3.24 -22.00
N VAL A 15 -7.06 2.70 -20.93
CA VAL A 15 -6.65 1.42 -20.34
C VAL A 15 -6.84 0.26 -21.32
N LYS A 16 -7.90 0.31 -22.14
CA LYS A 16 -8.17 -0.72 -23.15
C LYS A 16 -7.21 -0.63 -24.34
N GLU A 17 -6.83 0.58 -24.73
CA GLU A 17 -5.94 0.84 -25.86
C GLU A 17 -4.49 0.49 -25.54
N ASP A 18 -4.04 0.72 -24.31
CA ASP A 18 -2.66 0.48 -23.87
C ASP A 18 -2.59 -0.49 -22.68
N PRO A 19 -2.16 -1.75 -22.91
CA PRO A 19 -1.98 -2.74 -21.85
C PRO A 19 -0.92 -2.37 -20.81
N ASP A 20 0.08 -1.56 -21.17
CA ASP A 20 1.14 -1.15 -20.24
C ASP A 20 0.64 -0.02 -19.33
N TYR A 21 -0.20 0.88 -19.85
CA TYR A 21 -0.92 1.87 -19.03
C TYR A 21 -1.80 1.20 -17.97
N ALA A 22 -2.49 0.10 -18.32
CA ALA A 22 -3.30 -0.68 -17.39
C ALA A 22 -2.44 -1.25 -16.24
N LYS A 23 -1.27 -1.82 -16.55
CA LYS A 23 -0.36 -2.36 -15.54
C LYS A 23 0.16 -1.28 -14.60
N ASP A 24 0.50 -0.11 -15.12
CA ASP A 24 0.99 0.99 -14.29
C ASP A 24 -0.07 1.51 -13.31
N ILE A 25 -1.33 1.63 -13.74
CA ILE A 25 -2.42 2.00 -12.84
C ILE A 25 -2.58 0.97 -11.72
N ILE A 26 -2.55 -0.32 -12.06
CA ILE A 26 -2.65 -1.39 -11.07
C ILE A 26 -1.48 -1.31 -10.08
N ARG A 27 -0.25 -1.15 -10.58
CA ARG A 27 0.96 -1.02 -9.76
C ARG A 27 0.87 0.17 -8.81
N LEU A 28 0.50 1.35 -9.32
CA LEU A 28 0.37 2.58 -8.53
C LEU A 28 -0.72 2.47 -7.47
N THR A 29 -1.88 1.90 -7.84
CA THR A 29 -3.01 1.71 -6.92
C THR A 29 -2.63 0.72 -5.81
N LEU A 30 -1.97 -0.39 -6.16
CA LEU A 30 -1.45 -1.33 -5.17
C LEU A 30 -0.41 -0.67 -4.27
N GLN A 31 0.54 0.08 -4.82
CA GLN A 31 1.54 0.76 -4.00
C GLN A 31 0.90 1.74 -3.01
N ALA A 32 -0.07 2.54 -3.45
CA ALA A 32 -0.79 3.48 -2.60
C ALA A 32 -1.57 2.76 -1.49
N THR A 33 -2.37 1.76 -1.86
CA THR A 33 -3.18 0.99 -0.89
C THR A 33 -2.32 0.26 0.14
N PHE A 34 -1.23 -0.39 -0.28
CA PHE A 34 -0.29 -1.01 0.66
C PHE A 34 0.36 0.03 1.58
N GLN A 35 0.73 1.20 1.05
CA GLN A 35 1.31 2.26 1.85
C GLN A 35 0.32 2.79 2.91
N ASP A 36 -0.95 2.93 2.55
CA ASP A 36 -2.01 3.35 3.48
C ASP A 36 -2.23 2.31 4.57
N LEU A 37 -2.31 1.03 4.22
CA LEU A 37 -2.44 -0.05 5.20
C LEU A 37 -1.25 -0.09 6.18
N ILE A 38 -0.02 0.08 5.69
CA ILE A 38 1.18 0.19 6.53
C ILE A 38 1.09 1.38 7.48
N ASN A 39 0.58 2.51 6.97
CA ASN A 39 0.42 3.72 7.77
C ASN A 39 -0.63 3.50 8.87
N GLU A 40 -1.76 2.87 8.58
CA GLU A 40 -2.78 2.54 9.58
C GLU A 40 -2.27 1.57 10.64
N GLU A 41 -1.65 0.47 10.25
CA GLU A 41 -1.07 -0.50 11.19
C GLU A 41 -0.02 0.17 12.10
N SER A 42 0.77 1.10 11.56
CA SER A 42 1.72 1.86 12.38
C SER A 42 1.04 2.87 13.31
N LYS A 43 -0.15 3.40 12.99
CA LYS A 43 -0.92 4.23 13.93
C LYS A 43 -1.45 3.39 15.09
N GLU A 44 -1.97 2.19 14.78
CA GLU A 44 -2.44 1.24 15.78
C GLU A 44 -1.31 0.83 16.72
N PHE A 45 -0.13 0.48 16.18
CA PHE A 45 1.06 0.16 16.96
C PHE A 45 1.51 1.31 17.89
N ILE A 46 1.42 2.56 17.43
CA ILE A 46 1.79 3.75 18.22
C ILE A 46 0.70 4.12 19.24
N GLY A 47 -0.55 3.75 18.98
CA GLY A 47 -1.75 4.23 19.71
C GLY A 47 -2.15 5.67 19.35
N ALA A 48 -1.62 6.22 18.25
CA ALA A 48 -1.90 7.59 17.82
C ALA A 48 -1.57 7.85 16.34
N GLY A 49 -2.36 8.73 15.73
CA GLY A 49 -2.11 9.32 14.43
C GLY A 49 -0.89 10.26 14.38
N THR A 50 -0.55 10.68 13.17
CA THR A 50 0.49 11.69 12.94
C THR A 50 0.02 13.03 13.52
N TYR A 51 0.84 13.66 14.35
CA TYR A 51 0.56 14.94 15.03
C TYR A 51 -0.68 14.95 15.95
N GLU A 52 -1.33 13.81 16.15
CA GLU A 52 -2.46 13.69 17.05
C GLU A 52 -2.01 13.83 18.52
N ARG A 53 -2.84 14.40 19.39
CA ARG A 53 -2.62 14.34 20.84
C ARG A 53 -3.46 13.20 21.39
N SER A 54 -2.81 12.19 21.95
CA SER A 54 -3.45 11.01 22.54
C SER A 54 -2.71 10.64 23.80
N GLU A 55 -3.46 10.35 24.87
CA GLU A 55 -2.91 9.84 26.14
C GLU A 55 -2.37 8.42 26.00
N GLY A 56 -2.87 7.65 25.01
CA GLY A 56 -2.46 6.28 24.71
C GLY A 56 -1.21 6.16 23.83
N ARG A 57 -0.54 7.27 23.48
CA ARG A 57 0.65 7.24 22.62
C ARG A 57 1.82 6.56 23.35
N THR A 58 2.31 5.45 22.80
CA THR A 58 3.46 4.71 23.36
C THR A 58 4.77 5.00 22.64
N ASN A 59 4.71 5.48 21.38
CA ASN A 59 5.89 5.66 20.53
C ASN A 59 5.73 6.83 19.53
N SER A 60 6.72 7.04 18.66
CA SER A 60 6.63 8.01 17.57
C SER A 60 7.46 7.61 16.35
N ARG A 61 7.05 8.09 15.17
CA ARG A 61 7.74 7.85 13.90
C ARG A 61 9.05 8.65 13.83
N ASN A 62 10.08 8.05 13.22
CA ASN A 62 11.40 8.64 13.02
C ASN A 62 11.89 8.43 11.57
N GLY A 63 11.13 8.95 10.62
CA GLY A 63 11.37 8.73 9.20
C GLY A 63 10.97 7.33 8.73
N THR A 64 11.48 6.94 7.57
CA THR A 64 11.12 5.69 6.89
C THR A 64 12.37 4.93 6.40
N ARG A 65 12.18 3.67 6.02
CA ARG A 65 13.14 2.88 5.22
C ARG A 65 12.45 2.39 3.94
N PRO A 66 13.11 2.47 2.77
CA PRO A 66 12.56 1.91 1.54
C PRO A 66 12.55 0.38 1.60
N ARG A 67 11.56 -0.22 0.96
CA ARG A 67 11.48 -1.67 0.72
C ARG A 67 10.71 -1.94 -0.55
N THR A 68 11.32 -2.70 -1.45
CA THR A 68 10.67 -3.19 -2.66
C THR A 68 9.90 -4.48 -2.37
N LEU A 69 8.61 -4.51 -2.73
CA LEU A 69 7.78 -5.71 -2.70
C LEU A 69 7.52 -6.17 -4.14
N LYS A 70 7.94 -7.39 -4.46
CA LYS A 70 7.71 -8.00 -5.78
C LYS A 70 6.28 -8.53 -5.87
N THR A 71 5.52 -8.05 -6.85
CA THR A 71 4.15 -8.53 -7.12
C THR A 71 3.99 -8.92 -8.59
N LYS A 72 2.90 -9.63 -8.93
CA LYS A 72 2.57 -9.94 -10.33
C LYS A 72 2.33 -8.68 -11.17
N GLY A 73 1.89 -7.58 -10.54
CA GLY A 73 1.68 -6.28 -11.19
C GLY A 73 2.94 -5.42 -11.27
N GLY A 74 4.11 -5.93 -10.86
CA GLY A 74 5.37 -5.21 -10.83
C GLY A 74 5.93 -5.00 -9.42
N ASP A 75 7.06 -4.33 -9.36
CA ASP A 75 7.75 -4.00 -8.10
C ASP A 75 7.10 -2.77 -7.46
N LEU A 76 6.71 -2.90 -6.19
CA LEU A 76 6.11 -1.84 -5.39
C LEU A 76 7.16 -1.24 -4.45
N GLU A 77 7.38 0.07 -4.55
CA GLU A 77 8.29 0.80 -3.67
C GLU A 77 7.54 1.30 -2.44
N LEU A 78 7.79 0.67 -1.29
CA LEU A 78 7.09 0.94 -0.03
C LEU A 78 8.02 1.62 0.99
N ALA A 79 7.48 2.57 1.73
CA ALA A 79 8.18 3.27 2.79
C ALA A 79 7.73 2.74 4.15
N ILE A 80 8.58 1.92 4.79
CA ILE A 80 8.27 1.35 6.10
C ILE A 80 8.63 2.35 7.21
N PRO A 81 7.68 2.75 8.07
CA PRO A 81 7.95 3.65 9.19
C PRO A 81 9.02 3.10 10.12
N LYS A 82 9.93 3.97 10.56
CA LYS A 82 10.88 3.71 11.65
C LYS A 82 10.30 4.23 12.95
N MET A 83 10.55 3.52 14.05
CA MET A 83 10.13 3.95 15.38
C MET A 83 11.30 4.53 16.16
N ARG A 84 11.03 5.44 17.10
CA ARG A 84 12.05 5.96 18.03
C ARG A 84 12.53 4.88 18.99
N LYS A 85 11.65 3.96 19.39
CA LYS A 85 11.93 2.83 20.29
C LYS A 85 11.43 1.53 19.68
N GLY A 86 12.18 0.44 19.83
CA GLY A 86 11.82 -0.88 19.31
C GLY A 86 11.84 -0.99 17.79
N SER A 87 11.35 -2.12 17.27
CA SER A 87 11.20 -2.38 15.85
C SER A 87 9.72 -2.40 15.46
N PHE A 88 9.42 -1.90 14.27
CA PHE A 88 8.11 -2.03 13.63
C PHE A 88 8.30 -2.66 12.26
N PHE A 89 7.51 -3.69 11.98
CA PHE A 89 7.44 -4.34 10.68
C PHE A 89 5.97 -4.65 10.39
N PRO A 90 5.42 -4.20 9.25
CA PRO A 90 4.03 -4.45 8.91
C PRO A 90 3.76 -5.94 8.74
N SER A 91 2.73 -6.46 9.42
CA SER A 91 2.33 -7.86 9.34
C SER A 91 1.94 -8.27 7.92
N LEU A 92 1.37 -7.34 7.15
CA LEU A 92 1.01 -7.52 5.74
C LEU A 92 2.20 -7.89 4.84
N LEU A 93 3.42 -7.59 5.26
CA LEU A 93 4.65 -7.86 4.51
C LEU A 93 5.47 -9.00 5.11
N GLU A 94 4.91 -9.72 6.08
CA GLU A 94 5.51 -10.95 6.59
C GLU A 94 5.50 -12.03 5.50
N PRO A 95 6.53 -12.91 5.49
CA PRO A 95 6.53 -14.04 4.58
C PRO A 95 5.24 -14.86 4.74
N ARG A 96 4.50 -15.06 3.63
CA ARG A 96 3.30 -15.90 3.64
C ARG A 96 3.63 -17.29 4.19
N LYS A 97 2.79 -17.76 5.11
CA LYS A 97 2.83 -19.15 5.60
C LYS A 97 2.62 -20.09 4.42
N LEU A 98 3.28 -21.25 4.45
CA LEU A 98 3.33 -22.21 3.34
C LEU A 98 1.92 -22.63 2.85
N ILE A 99 0.95 -22.64 3.76
CA ILE A 99 -0.46 -23.00 3.52
C ILE A 99 -1.15 -22.02 2.56
N ASP A 100 -0.79 -20.73 2.59
CA ASP A 100 -1.38 -19.69 1.72
C ASP A 100 -0.77 -19.66 0.31
N LYS A 101 0.30 -20.43 0.05
CA LYS A 101 0.89 -20.51 -1.29
C LYS A 101 0.13 -21.48 -2.20
N LEU A 102 -0.45 -22.53 -1.64
CA LEU A 102 -1.16 -23.57 -2.38
C LEU A 102 -2.52 -23.09 -2.91
N SER A 103 -3.07 -22.00 -2.37
CA SER A 103 -4.37 -21.45 -2.77
C SER A 103 -4.31 -20.52 -3.99
N SER A 104 -3.11 -20.16 -4.49
CA SER A 104 -2.96 -19.32 -5.68
C SER A 104 -2.72 -20.08 -6.99
N ASP A 105 -2.64 -21.42 -6.92
CA ASP A 105 -2.32 -22.32 -8.06
C ASP A 105 -3.54 -23.14 -8.53
N VAL A 106 -4.77 -22.73 -8.17
CA VAL A 106 -6.05 -23.28 -8.67
C VAL A 106 -6.79 -22.20 -9.45
#